data_AF-A0A4D6SZV2-F1
#
_entry.id   AF-A0A4D6SZV2-F1
#
_cell.length_a   1.000
_cell.length_b   1.000
_cell.length_c   1.000
_cell.angle_alpha   90.00
_cell.angle_beta   90.00
_cell.angle_gamma   90.00
#
_symmetry.space_group_name_H-M   'P 1'
#
loop_
_entity.id
_entity.type
_entity.pdbx_description
1 polymer ?
#
loop_
_entity_poly.entity_id
_entity_poly.type
_entity_poly.pdbx_seq_one_letter_code
_entity_poly.pdbx_strand_id
1 'polypeptide(L)'
;DGLDAMCIEKQKLGILNMSNAAFKAKYRLDLANPPEWFKQDYEFGNELTGDRPSMALLDTEWEALLKDRRVIRQINKAKMNEEMMQLPLNITRIIESAKRVFNVKANDRSNLRPSDVIPAVQNLLDHMRIVRGTDPISQEADANATILFKGLLRSRLAFKEVVKEHRLNKLAFDHVIGELQNRWDP
;
A
#
# COMPACT_ATOMS: atom_id res chain seq x y z
N ASP A 1 12.52 -3.68 23.83
CA ASP A 1 12.53 -4.34 22.50
C ASP A 1 12.06 -3.30 21.48
N GLY A 2 12.47 -3.35 20.22
CA GLY A 2 12.25 -2.23 19.27
C GLY A 2 10.78 -1.88 18.93
N LEU A 3 9.81 -2.49 19.62
CA LEU A 3 8.37 -2.31 19.44
C LEU A 3 7.71 -1.53 20.59
N ASP A 4 8.40 -1.31 21.73
CA ASP A 4 7.80 -0.82 22.98
C ASP A 4 7.23 0.62 22.89
N ALA A 5 7.66 1.41 21.90
CA ALA A 5 7.11 2.76 21.62
C ALA A 5 6.11 2.79 20.44
N MET A 6 5.94 1.69 19.71
CA MET A 6 5.15 1.66 18.49
C MET A 6 3.69 1.39 18.84
N CYS A 7 2.82 2.37 18.60
CA CYS A 7 1.39 2.22 18.91
C CYS A 7 0.78 1.09 18.05
N ILE A 8 0.42 -0.01 18.72
CA ILE A 8 -0.32 -1.14 18.15
C ILE A 8 -1.80 -0.90 18.38
N GLU A 9 -2.59 -1.00 17.32
CA GLU A 9 -4.03 -0.82 17.41
C GLU A 9 -4.78 -1.69 16.40
N LYS A 10 -6.08 -1.85 16.66
CA LYS A 10 -6.97 -2.71 15.87
C LYS A 10 -7.26 -2.06 14.51
N GLN A 11 -6.84 -2.72 13.43
CA GLN A 11 -6.97 -2.24 12.05
C GLN A 11 -7.54 -3.32 11.13
N LYS A 12 -8.30 -2.92 10.12
CA LYS A 12 -8.89 -3.84 9.14
C LYS A 12 -7.92 -4.15 7.98
N LEU A 13 -7.53 -5.42 7.85
CA LEU A 13 -6.76 -5.95 6.73
C LEU A 13 -7.70 -6.39 5.59
N GLY A 14 -8.24 -5.41 4.85
CA GLY A 14 -9.35 -5.63 3.91
C GLY A 14 -9.06 -6.50 2.67
N ILE A 15 -7.81 -6.95 2.48
CA ILE A 15 -7.46 -7.85 1.36
C ILE A 15 -7.77 -9.33 1.64
N LEU A 16 -8.06 -9.69 2.90
CA LEU A 16 -8.20 -11.08 3.35
C LEU A 16 -9.48 -11.73 2.80
N ASN A 17 -10.66 -11.17 3.07
CA ASN A 17 -11.95 -11.83 2.77
C ASN A 17 -12.56 -11.42 1.43
N MET A 18 -12.02 -10.36 0.81
CA MET A 18 -12.47 -9.90 -0.51
C MET A 18 -12.43 -11.03 -1.55
N SER A 19 -13.38 -11.09 -2.48
CA SER A 19 -13.36 -12.07 -3.59
C SER A 19 -12.20 -11.78 -4.56
N ASN A 20 -11.82 -12.76 -5.40
CA ASN A 20 -10.78 -12.53 -6.42
C ASN A 20 -11.19 -11.46 -7.43
N ALA A 21 -12.47 -11.45 -7.83
CA ALA A 21 -13.00 -10.43 -8.73
C ALA A 21 -12.94 -9.03 -8.10
N ALA A 22 -13.38 -8.89 -6.85
CA ALA A 22 -13.32 -7.61 -6.13
C ALA A 22 -11.87 -7.15 -5.91
N PHE A 23 -10.94 -8.06 -5.60
CA PHE A 23 -9.51 -7.73 -5.45
C PHE A 23 -8.90 -7.22 -6.75
N LYS A 24 -9.17 -7.90 -7.87
CA LYS A 24 -8.75 -7.44 -9.20
C LYS A 24 -9.38 -6.08 -9.54
N ALA A 25 -10.68 -5.91 -9.32
CA ALA A 25 -11.38 -4.66 -9.59
C ALA A 25 -10.84 -3.49 -8.76
N LYS A 26 -10.42 -3.74 -7.52
CA LYS A 26 -9.85 -2.73 -6.62
C LYS A 26 -8.42 -2.35 -7.02
N TYR A 27 -7.52 -3.31 -7.18
CA TYR A 27 -6.08 -3.02 -7.30
C TYR A 27 -5.53 -3.07 -8.73
N ARG A 28 -6.04 -3.94 -9.61
CA ARG A 28 -5.51 -4.06 -10.97
C ARG A 28 -5.87 -2.81 -11.79
N LEU A 29 -4.89 -2.29 -12.52
CA LEU A 29 -5.03 -1.22 -13.49
C LEU A 29 -4.33 -1.65 -14.78
N ASP A 30 -5.09 -1.76 -15.87
CA ASP A 30 -4.56 -2.07 -17.20
C ASP A 30 -4.54 -0.77 -18.01
N LEU A 31 -3.35 -0.30 -18.37
CA LEU A 31 -3.21 0.95 -19.13
C LEU A 31 -3.42 0.75 -20.64
N ALA A 32 -3.42 -0.48 -21.16
CA ALA A 32 -3.77 -0.74 -22.55
C ALA A 32 -5.27 -0.55 -22.79
N ASN A 33 -6.10 -0.91 -21.81
CA ASN A 33 -7.55 -0.71 -21.81
C ASN A 33 -7.99 -0.11 -20.48
N PRO A 34 -7.69 1.17 -20.21
CA PRO A 34 -7.93 1.76 -18.91
C PRO A 34 -9.42 2.01 -18.69
N PRO A 35 -9.89 1.91 -17.42
CA PRO A 35 -11.26 2.25 -17.07
C PRO A 35 -11.52 3.75 -17.28
N GLU A 36 -12.79 4.12 -17.49
CA GLU A 36 -13.18 5.50 -17.84
C GLU A 36 -12.68 6.55 -16.83
N TRP A 37 -12.79 6.28 -15.53
CA TRP A 37 -12.33 7.18 -14.46
C TRP A 37 -10.84 7.53 -14.60
N PHE A 38 -10.02 6.65 -15.19
CA PHE A 38 -8.58 6.89 -15.32
C PHE A 38 -8.32 8.07 -16.26
N LYS A 39 -9.14 8.25 -17.30
CA LYS A 39 -9.00 9.36 -18.24
C LYS A 39 -9.65 10.65 -17.73
N GLN A 40 -10.76 10.52 -16.99
CA GLN A 40 -11.54 11.66 -16.53
C GLN A 40 -11.04 12.24 -15.21
N ASP A 41 -10.73 11.38 -14.23
CA ASP A 41 -10.55 11.76 -12.83
C ASP A 41 -9.09 11.73 -12.37
N TYR A 42 -8.14 11.57 -13.29
CA TYR A 42 -6.71 11.50 -13.00
C TYR A 42 -5.94 12.38 -13.96
N GLU A 43 -4.94 13.11 -13.46
CA GLU A 43 -4.26 14.18 -14.21
C GLU A 43 -3.58 13.66 -15.47
N PHE A 44 -2.88 12.52 -15.36
CA PHE A 44 -2.11 11.92 -16.44
C PHE A 44 -2.85 10.78 -17.18
N GLY A 45 -4.18 10.72 -17.07
CA GLY A 45 -4.98 9.64 -17.64
C GLY A 45 -4.78 9.39 -19.14
N ASN A 46 -4.82 10.46 -19.93
CA ASN A 46 -4.61 10.38 -21.38
C ASN A 46 -3.14 10.07 -21.70
N GLU A 47 -2.21 10.70 -20.99
CA GLU A 47 -0.77 10.55 -21.23
C GLU A 47 -0.29 9.12 -20.96
N LEU A 48 -0.73 8.51 -19.86
CA LEU A 48 -0.27 7.18 -19.44
C LEU A 48 -1.05 6.05 -20.10
N THR A 49 -2.05 6.33 -20.95
CA THR A 49 -2.75 5.29 -21.70
C THR A 49 -1.76 4.59 -22.65
N GLY A 50 -1.53 3.29 -22.44
CA GLY A 50 -0.57 2.49 -23.20
C GLY A 50 0.90 2.72 -22.84
N ASP A 51 1.21 3.48 -21.78
CA ASP A 51 2.59 3.76 -21.37
C ASP A 51 3.28 2.51 -20.80
N ARG A 52 4.26 1.97 -21.53
CA ARG A 52 4.92 0.70 -21.20
C ARG A 52 5.71 0.75 -19.88
N PRO A 53 6.52 1.80 -19.59
CA PRO A 53 7.18 1.92 -18.29
C PRO A 53 6.20 1.89 -17.11
N SER A 54 5.09 2.63 -17.21
CA SER A 54 4.04 2.61 -16.18
C SER A 54 3.37 1.25 -16.04
N MET A 55 3.10 0.55 -17.14
CA MET A 55 2.56 -0.81 -17.11
C MET A 55 3.49 -1.78 -16.38
N ALA A 56 4.80 -1.73 -16.64
CA ALA A 56 5.76 -2.60 -15.98
C ALA A 56 5.81 -2.41 -14.45
N LEU A 57 5.69 -1.16 -13.99
CA LEU A 57 5.59 -0.86 -12.56
C LEU A 57 4.29 -1.40 -11.96
N LEU A 58 3.15 -1.19 -12.63
CA LEU A 58 1.84 -1.68 -12.19
C LEU A 58 1.77 -3.22 -12.16
N ASP A 59 2.44 -3.89 -13.10
CA ASP A 59 2.57 -5.35 -13.10
C ASP A 59 3.35 -5.84 -11.88
N THR A 60 4.49 -5.20 -11.59
CA THR A 60 5.30 -5.51 -10.40
C THR A 60 4.51 -5.33 -9.10
N GLU A 61 3.78 -4.22 -8.96
CA GLU A 61 2.92 -3.97 -7.80
C GLU A 61 1.81 -5.03 -7.67
N TRP A 62 1.15 -5.36 -8.79
CA TRP A 62 0.08 -6.35 -8.81
C TRP A 62 0.55 -7.75 -8.38
N GLU A 63 1.73 -8.18 -8.83
CA GLU A 63 2.33 -9.45 -8.42
C GLU A 63 2.66 -9.47 -6.92
N ALA A 64 3.19 -8.37 -6.38
CA ALA A 64 3.46 -8.24 -4.95
C ALA A 64 2.17 -8.32 -4.11
N LEU A 65 1.11 -7.62 -4.53
CA LEU A 65 -0.21 -7.66 -3.89
C LEU A 65 -0.83 -9.07 -3.92
N LEU A 66 -0.70 -9.79 -5.03
CA LEU A 66 -1.13 -11.19 -5.14
C LEU A 66 -0.34 -12.10 -4.20
N LYS A 67 0.99 -11.93 -4.16
CA LYS A 67 1.88 -12.70 -3.29
C LYS A 67 1.50 -12.50 -1.82
N ASP A 68 1.36 -11.26 -1.38
CA ASP A 68 0.94 -10.93 -0.01
C ASP A 68 -0.39 -11.58 0.33
N ARG A 69 -1.41 -11.40 -0.51
CA ARG A 69 -2.75 -11.90 -0.25
C ARG A 69 -2.76 -13.42 -0.08
N ARG A 70 -1.98 -14.15 -0.88
CA ARG A 70 -1.82 -15.60 -0.75
C ARG A 70 -1.20 -15.98 0.60
N VAL A 71 -0.08 -15.36 0.97
CA VAL A 71 0.64 -15.65 2.23
C VAL A 71 -0.21 -15.29 3.44
N ILE A 72 -0.80 -14.09 3.44
CA ILE A 72 -1.67 -13.59 4.50
C ILE A 72 -2.89 -14.49 4.69
N ARG A 73 -3.51 -14.97 3.62
CA ARG A 73 -4.60 -15.95 3.72
C ARG A 73 -4.14 -17.24 4.33
N GLN A 74 -2.97 -17.75 3.93
CA GLN A 74 -2.42 -18.98 4.49
C GLN A 74 -2.18 -18.86 6.00
N ILE A 75 -1.60 -17.74 6.46
CA ILE A 75 -1.38 -17.44 7.88
C ILE A 75 -2.72 -17.35 8.63
N ASN A 76 -3.73 -16.72 8.04
CA ASN A 76 -5.02 -16.50 8.69
C ASN A 76 -6.00 -17.68 8.64
N LYS A 77 -5.68 -18.78 7.94
CA LYS A 77 -6.51 -20.00 7.97
C LYS A 77 -6.75 -20.49 9.40
N ALA A 78 -5.73 -20.42 10.26
CA ALA A 78 -5.83 -20.80 11.66
C ALA A 78 -6.65 -19.81 12.51
N LYS A 79 -6.88 -18.58 12.02
CA LYS A 79 -7.59 -17.50 12.71
C LYS A 79 -9.03 -17.30 12.20
N MET A 80 -9.62 -18.31 11.56
CA MET A 80 -11.00 -18.28 11.04
C MET A 80 -11.33 -17.08 10.15
N ASN A 81 -10.34 -16.55 9.41
CA ASN A 81 -10.49 -15.39 8.54
C ASN A 81 -10.88 -14.07 9.26
N GLU A 82 -10.48 -13.90 10.52
CA GLU A 82 -10.56 -12.60 11.21
C GLU A 82 -9.82 -11.53 10.41
N GLU A 83 -10.47 -10.40 10.12
CA GLU A 83 -9.92 -9.29 9.34
C GLU A 83 -9.39 -8.15 10.20
N MET A 84 -9.82 -8.08 11.45
CA MET A 84 -9.41 -7.07 12.40
C MET A 84 -8.16 -7.55 13.15
N MET A 85 -7.04 -6.93 12.84
CA MET A 85 -5.72 -7.30 13.35
C MET A 85 -5.17 -6.22 14.27
N GLN A 86 -4.42 -6.62 15.29
CA GLN A 86 -3.57 -5.70 16.04
C GLN A 86 -2.33 -5.43 15.19
N LEU A 87 -2.24 -4.22 14.62
CA LEU A 87 -1.16 -3.82 13.72
C LEU A 87 -0.60 -2.45 14.14
N PRO A 88 0.70 -2.24 13.96
CA PRO A 88 1.32 -0.95 14.26
C PRO A 88 0.84 0.12 13.29
N LEU A 89 1.04 1.39 13.66
CA LEU A 89 0.86 2.60 12.83
C LEU A 89 -0.45 2.63 12.03
N ASN A 90 -1.47 3.35 12.53
CA ASN A 90 -2.73 3.45 11.80
C ASN A 90 -2.61 4.22 10.48
N ILE A 91 -2.48 3.47 9.38
CA ILE A 91 -2.32 4.01 8.04
C ILE A 91 -3.54 4.82 7.59
N THR A 92 -4.74 4.44 8.02
CA THR A 92 -5.95 5.22 7.68
C THR A 92 -5.87 6.60 8.32
N ARG A 93 -5.46 6.69 9.59
CA ARG A 93 -5.30 7.97 10.29
C ARG A 93 -4.19 8.83 9.68
N ILE A 94 -3.07 8.22 9.29
CA ILE A 94 -1.95 8.89 8.64
C ILE A 94 -2.40 9.50 7.29
N ILE A 95 -3.08 8.71 6.45
CA ILE A 95 -3.64 9.21 5.18
C ILE A 95 -4.64 10.34 5.40
N GLU A 96 -5.58 10.19 6.34
CA GLU A 96 -6.55 11.25 6.65
C GLU A 96 -5.91 12.50 7.28
N SER A 97 -4.77 12.35 7.96
CA SER A 97 -3.96 13.49 8.44
C SER A 97 -3.35 14.25 7.27
N ALA A 98 -2.67 13.54 6.36
CA ALA A 98 -2.09 14.15 5.16
C ALA A 98 -3.16 14.86 4.31
N LYS A 99 -4.32 14.23 4.10
CA LYS A 99 -5.42 14.86 3.36
C LYS A 99 -5.87 16.19 3.98
N ARG A 100 -5.92 16.28 5.31
CA ARG A 100 -6.25 17.53 6.01
C ARG A 100 -5.16 18.58 5.86
N VAL A 101 -3.88 18.20 6.07
CA VAL A 101 -2.73 19.11 6.00
C VAL A 101 -2.59 19.72 4.60
N PHE A 102 -2.78 18.93 3.55
CA PHE A 102 -2.62 19.36 2.16
C PHE A 102 -3.93 19.71 1.46
N ASN A 103 -5.04 19.80 2.21
CA ASN A 103 -6.36 20.16 1.72
C ASN A 103 -6.82 19.33 0.50
N VAL A 104 -6.58 18.02 0.53
CA VAL A 104 -6.98 17.08 -0.52
C VAL A 104 -8.49 16.87 -0.47
N LYS A 105 -9.16 17.12 -1.60
CA LYS A 105 -10.60 17.00 -1.75
C LYS A 105 -10.99 15.75 -2.53
N ALA A 106 -12.23 15.32 -2.37
CA ALA A 106 -12.73 14.07 -2.98
C ALA A 106 -12.75 14.07 -4.52
N ASN A 107 -12.80 15.27 -5.12
CA ASN A 107 -12.85 15.46 -6.58
C ASN A 107 -11.50 15.92 -7.17
N ASP A 108 -10.44 15.96 -6.36
CA ASP A 108 -9.13 16.34 -6.86
C ASP A 108 -8.59 15.26 -7.80
N ARG A 109 -7.91 15.71 -8.85
CA ARG A 109 -7.18 14.83 -9.77
C ARG A 109 -5.76 14.69 -9.23
N SER A 110 -5.34 13.47 -8.93
CA SER A 110 -3.99 13.20 -8.44
C SER A 110 -2.94 13.49 -9.52
N ASN A 111 -1.84 14.12 -9.11
CA ASN A 111 -0.65 14.39 -9.92
C ASN A 111 0.50 13.39 -9.66
N LEU A 112 0.20 12.21 -9.12
CA LEU A 112 1.17 11.14 -8.88
C LEU A 112 1.25 10.20 -10.08
N ARG A 113 2.45 9.75 -10.44
CA ARG A 113 2.68 8.69 -11.43
C ARG A 113 3.00 7.36 -10.75
N PRO A 114 2.88 6.22 -11.45
CA PRO A 114 3.33 4.93 -10.92
C PRO A 114 4.79 4.95 -10.43
N SER A 115 5.65 5.72 -11.12
CA SER A 115 7.07 5.92 -10.75
C SER A 115 7.27 6.69 -9.44
N ASP A 116 6.30 7.50 -9.01
CA ASP A 116 6.36 8.23 -7.74
C ASP A 116 5.94 7.36 -6.57
N VAL A 117 4.99 6.45 -6.79
CA VAL A 117 4.34 5.68 -5.73
C VAL A 117 4.99 4.33 -5.51
N ILE A 118 5.13 3.54 -6.57
CA ILE A 118 5.46 2.11 -6.45
C ILE A 118 6.88 1.91 -5.89
N PRO A 119 7.93 2.56 -6.44
CA PRO A 119 9.28 2.47 -5.87
C PRO A 119 9.37 3.01 -4.44
N ALA A 120 8.65 4.11 -4.13
CA ALA A 120 8.66 4.70 -2.80
C ALA A 120 8.04 3.75 -1.75
N VAL A 121 6.92 3.10 -2.08
CA VAL A 121 6.29 2.10 -1.21
C VAL A 121 7.16 0.86 -1.09
N GLN A 122 7.76 0.37 -2.18
CA GLN A 122 8.70 -0.77 -2.11
C GLN A 122 9.87 -0.45 -1.16
N ASN A 123 10.50 0.70 -1.35
CA ASN A 123 11.61 1.15 -0.53
C ASN A 123 11.20 1.29 0.95
N LEU A 124 10.04 1.88 1.23
CA LEU A 124 9.48 1.98 2.59
C LEU A 124 9.38 0.60 3.25
N LEU A 125 8.80 -0.38 2.55
CA LEU A 125 8.55 -1.71 3.09
C LEU A 125 9.84 -2.53 3.26
N ASP A 126 10.87 -2.29 2.45
CA ASP A 126 12.16 -2.97 2.56
C ASP A 126 12.97 -2.51 3.77
N HIS A 127 12.79 -1.25 4.18
CA HIS A 127 13.40 -0.67 5.38
C HIS A 127 12.65 -1.02 6.67
N MET A 128 11.36 -1.35 6.59
CA MET A 128 10.56 -1.73 7.76
C MET A 128 10.95 -3.13 8.30
N ARG A 129 12.03 -3.22 9.07
CA ARG A 129 12.54 -4.48 9.66
C ARG A 129 12.43 -4.46 11.18
N ILE A 130 12.00 -5.58 11.74
CA ILE A 130 11.94 -5.86 13.18
C ILE A 130 13.12 -6.74 13.59
N VAL A 131 13.40 -7.80 12.82
CA VAL A 131 14.49 -8.73 13.13
C VAL A 131 15.74 -8.28 12.37
N ARG A 132 16.80 -7.96 13.12
CA ARG A 132 18.10 -7.55 12.55
C ARG A 132 18.95 -8.78 12.29
N GLY A 133 19.47 -8.90 11.07
CA GLY A 133 20.40 -9.96 10.68
C GLY A 133 20.43 -10.14 9.17
N THR A 134 21.56 -10.60 8.65
CA THR A 134 21.74 -10.86 7.21
C THR A 134 21.69 -12.35 6.87
N ASP A 135 21.70 -13.23 7.88
CA ASP A 135 21.57 -14.68 7.67
C ASP A 135 20.13 -15.06 7.26
N PRO A 136 19.94 -16.21 6.58
CA PRO A 136 18.63 -16.63 6.09
C PRO A 136 17.55 -16.75 7.18
N ILE A 137 17.92 -17.16 8.40
CA ILE A 137 16.96 -17.37 9.49
C ILE A 137 16.44 -16.02 9.98
N SER A 138 17.33 -15.04 10.17
CA SER A 138 16.94 -13.67 10.53
C SER A 138 16.02 -13.04 9.48
N GLN A 139 16.32 -13.23 8.20
CA GLN A 139 15.48 -12.72 7.10
C GLN A 139 14.09 -13.37 7.06
N GLU A 140 14.02 -14.69 7.26
CA GLU A 140 12.75 -15.41 7.35
C GLU A 140 11.93 -14.97 8.56
N ALA A 141 12.58 -14.81 9.71
CA ALA A 141 11.95 -14.32 10.93
C ALA A 141 11.39 -12.90 10.75
N ASP A 142 12.13 -11.99 10.10
CA ASP A 142 11.64 -10.64 9.79
C ASP A 142 10.43 -10.67 8.85
N ALA A 143 10.51 -11.47 7.78
CA ALA A 143 9.43 -11.61 6.82
C ALA A 143 8.15 -12.12 7.51
N ASN A 144 8.27 -13.13 8.38
CA ASN A 144 7.16 -13.68 9.14
C ASN A 144 6.59 -12.68 10.15
N ALA A 145 7.44 -11.88 10.81
CA ALA A 145 7.00 -10.89 11.79
C ALA A 145 6.29 -9.68 11.14
N THR A 146 6.65 -9.32 9.91
CA THR A 146 6.20 -8.07 9.27
C THR A 146 5.14 -8.25 8.19
N ILE A 147 4.90 -9.46 7.69
CA ILE A 147 4.02 -9.72 6.52
C ILE A 147 2.62 -9.12 6.62
N LEU A 148 1.96 -9.20 7.78
CA LEU A 148 0.58 -8.67 7.94
C LEU A 148 0.57 -7.15 7.83
N PHE A 149 1.54 -6.47 8.45
CA PHE A 149 1.64 -5.02 8.43
C PHE A 149 2.10 -4.51 7.06
N LYS A 150 3.14 -5.13 6.47
CA LYS A 150 3.60 -4.79 5.12
C LYS A 150 2.51 -5.00 4.08
N GLY A 151 1.73 -6.08 4.18
CA GLY A 151 0.58 -6.30 3.32
C GLY A 151 -0.54 -5.28 3.52
N LEU A 152 -0.80 -4.84 4.75
CA LEU A 152 -1.73 -3.73 5.02
C LEU A 152 -1.25 -2.46 4.30
N LEU A 153 -0.02 -2.03 4.54
CA LEU A 153 0.54 -0.82 3.94
C LEU A 153 0.54 -0.89 2.42
N ARG A 154 1.05 -1.98 1.84
CA ARG A 154 1.05 -2.20 0.39
C ARG A 154 -0.35 -2.13 -0.20
N SER A 155 -1.35 -2.69 0.48
CA SER A 155 -2.74 -2.60 0.01
C SER A 155 -3.32 -1.19 0.08
N ARG A 156 -3.00 -0.41 1.12
CA ARG A 156 -3.54 0.95 1.31
C ARG A 156 -2.81 2.01 0.49
N LEU A 157 -1.55 1.75 0.16
CA LEU A 157 -0.70 2.63 -0.63
C LEU A 157 -0.51 2.14 -2.07
N ALA A 158 -1.30 1.16 -2.51
CA ALA A 158 -1.30 0.71 -3.89
C ALA A 158 -1.61 1.91 -4.82
N PHE A 159 -0.93 2.02 -5.95
CA PHE A 159 -1.01 3.20 -6.83
C PHE A 159 -2.45 3.60 -7.12
N LYS A 160 -3.29 2.63 -7.51
CA LYS A 160 -4.70 2.89 -7.81
C LYS A 160 -5.49 3.42 -6.61
N GLU A 161 -5.24 2.91 -5.40
CA GLU A 161 -5.91 3.41 -4.18
C GLU A 161 -5.47 4.84 -3.86
N VAL A 162 -4.17 5.12 -3.99
CA VAL A 162 -3.58 6.44 -3.74
C VAL A 162 -4.20 7.49 -4.67
N VAL A 163 -4.29 7.21 -5.96
CA VAL A 163 -4.75 8.20 -6.96
C VAL A 163 -6.27 8.28 -7.08
N LYS A 164 -6.99 7.17 -6.90
CA LYS A 164 -8.43 7.09 -7.14
C LYS A 164 -9.25 7.24 -5.87
N GLU A 165 -8.87 6.54 -4.80
CA GLU A 165 -9.69 6.45 -3.60
C GLU A 165 -9.28 7.52 -2.59
N HIS A 166 -7.97 7.72 -2.42
CA HIS A 166 -7.43 8.73 -1.51
C HIS A 166 -7.22 10.10 -2.16
N ARG A 167 -7.14 10.15 -3.49
CA ARG A 167 -6.92 11.36 -4.30
C ARG A 167 -5.65 12.14 -3.92
N LEU A 168 -4.64 11.46 -3.38
CA LEU A 168 -3.44 12.15 -2.89
C LEU A 168 -2.70 12.84 -4.04
N ASN A 169 -2.24 14.06 -3.82
CA ASN A 169 -1.22 14.69 -4.64
C ASN A 169 0.18 14.31 -4.12
N LYS A 170 1.22 14.68 -4.86
CA LYS A 170 2.63 14.37 -4.54
C LYS A 170 3.03 14.80 -3.13
N LEU A 171 2.69 16.03 -2.73
CA LEU A 171 3.01 16.54 -1.40
C LEU A 171 2.34 15.74 -0.28
N ALA A 172 1.06 15.40 -0.45
CA ALA A 172 0.33 14.59 0.52
C ALA A 172 0.87 13.17 0.62
N PHE A 173 1.22 12.55 -0.51
CA PHE A 173 1.81 11.22 -0.53
C PHE A 173 3.20 11.20 0.11
N ASP A 174 4.07 12.15 -0.23
CA ASP A 174 5.41 12.24 0.35
C ASP A 174 5.35 12.44 1.87
N HIS A 175 4.36 13.20 2.36
CA HIS A 175 4.11 13.34 3.78
C HIS A 175 3.69 12.02 4.44
N VAL A 176 2.82 11.23 3.82
CA VAL A 176 2.45 9.89 4.32
C VAL A 176 3.67 8.98 4.42
N ILE A 177 4.52 8.95 3.39
CA ILE A 177 5.74 8.15 3.39
C ILE A 177 6.68 8.62 4.52
N GLY A 178 6.92 9.93 4.63
CA GLY A 178 7.78 10.48 5.68
C GLY A 178 7.25 10.22 7.10
N GLU A 179 5.95 10.33 7.32
CA GLU A 179 5.33 10.03 8.63
C GLU A 179 5.45 8.55 9.00
N LEU A 180 5.34 7.64 8.03
CA LEU A 180 5.55 6.21 8.25
C LEU A 180 7.02 5.89 8.57
N GLN A 181 7.96 6.49 7.84
CA GLN A 181 9.40 6.29 8.08
C GLN A 181 9.80 6.79 9.47
N ASN A 182 9.45 8.04 9.78
CA ASN A 182 9.80 8.68 11.06
C ASN A 182 9.22 7.97 12.28
N ARG A 183 8.09 7.26 12.13
CA ARG A 183 7.46 6.52 13.23
C ARG A 183 7.91 5.07 13.34
N TRP A 184 8.45 4.50 12.27
CA TRP A 184 8.93 3.12 12.28
C TRP A 184 10.35 3.03 12.86
N ASP A 185 11.24 3.95 12.48
CA ASP A 185 12.62 4.03 12.98
C ASP A 185 12.83 5.38 13.71
N PRO A 186 12.27 5.55 14.93
CA PRO A 186 12.43 6.78 15.71
C PRO A 186 13.86 7.02 16.20
#